data_AF-A0A7S2Z483-F1
#
_entry.id   AF-A0A7S2Z483-F1
#
_cell.length_a   1.000
_cell.length_b   1.000
_cell.length_c   1.000
_cell.angle_alpha   90.00
_cell.angle_beta   90.00
_cell.angle_gamma   90.00
#
_symmetry.space_group_name_H-M   'P 1'
#
loop_
_entity.id
_entity.type
_entity.pdbx_description
1 polymer ?
#
loop_
_entity_poly.entity_id
_entity_poly.type
_entity_poly.pdbx_seq_one_letter_code
_entity_poly.pdbx_strand_id
1 'polypeptide(L)'
;GNLYLARMSCVRFLLFCCCFWRRYWISVPNVGIFVKSLNTGRKRLLGIVRRRKRGEMLQWDLEKVKLPKTTLGMPFHLRDALGSGVFEQIETTCGPLLRLANKKQSEDM
;
A
#
# COMPACT_ATOMS: atom_id res chain seq x y z
N GLY A 1 33.77 -20.05 8.27
CA GLY A 1 33.63 -19.62 6.87
C GLY A 1 32.16 -19.46 6.59
N ASN A 2 31.67 -18.24 6.35
CA ASN A 2 31.60 -17.62 5.01
C ASN A 2 30.88 -18.53 4.01
N LEU A 3 29.65 -18.16 3.64
CA LEU A 3 29.31 -17.47 2.37
C LEU A 3 29.39 -18.51 1.22
N TYR A 4 28.34 -18.81 0.47
CA TYR A 4 27.91 -18.00 -0.66
C TYR A 4 26.62 -18.58 -1.29
N LEU A 5 25.81 -17.67 -1.83
CA LEU A 5 25.00 -17.82 -3.05
C LEU A 5 23.97 -18.96 -3.15
N ALA A 6 22.72 -18.60 -2.92
CA ALA A 6 21.69 -18.87 -3.93
C ALA A 6 20.75 -17.66 -4.06
N ARG A 7 21.24 -16.62 -4.73
CA ARG A 7 20.38 -15.77 -5.57
C ARG A 7 19.76 -16.69 -6.63
N MET A 8 18.59 -17.26 -6.37
CA MET A 8 17.76 -17.82 -7.42
C MET A 8 16.47 -17.03 -7.50
N SER A 9 16.58 -15.98 -8.32
CA SER A 9 15.55 -15.57 -9.27
C SER A 9 14.68 -16.76 -9.67
N CYS A 10 13.48 -16.86 -9.12
CA CYS A 10 12.45 -17.77 -9.61
C CYS A 10 11.19 -16.97 -9.92
N VAL A 11 11.33 -16.05 -10.88
CA VAL A 11 10.21 -15.61 -11.70
C VAL A 11 10.02 -16.68 -12.77
N ARG A 12 9.37 -17.79 -12.43
CA ARG A 12 8.84 -18.72 -13.42
C ARG A 12 7.68 -19.50 -12.81
N PHE A 13 6.52 -18.88 -12.98
CA PHE A 13 5.20 -19.48 -13.09
C PHE A 13 5.25 -20.94 -13.57
N LEU A 14 4.97 -21.90 -12.69
CA LEU A 14 4.22 -23.11 -13.00
C LEU A 14 3.93 -23.91 -11.72
N LEU A 15 2.67 -24.31 -11.63
CA LEU A 15 2.06 -25.18 -10.63
C LEU A 15 2.99 -26.29 -10.13
N PHE A 16 3.12 -26.39 -8.80
CA PHE A 16 3.16 -27.69 -8.15
C PHE A 16 2.03 -27.74 -7.14
N CYS A 17 0.93 -28.35 -7.57
CA CYS A 17 -0.25 -28.65 -6.78
C CYS A 17 0.11 -29.86 -5.91
N CYS A 18 0.07 -29.72 -4.58
CA CYS A 18 0.07 -30.86 -3.69
C CYS A 18 -1.11 -30.74 -2.71
N CYS A 19 -1.99 -31.74 -2.76
CA CYS A 19 -3.24 -31.86 -2.02
C CYS A 19 -3.05 -31.68 -0.51
N PHE A 20 -3.67 -30.63 0.05
CA PHE A 20 -4.11 -30.65 1.45
C PHE A 20 -5.52 -30.05 1.53
N TRP A 21 -6.46 -30.94 1.76
CA TRP A 21 -7.90 -30.73 1.83
C TRP A 21 -8.24 -29.50 2.69
N ARG A 22 -9.08 -28.60 2.15
CA ARG A 22 -9.51 -27.29 2.72
C ARG A 22 -8.55 -26.11 2.60
N ARG A 23 -7.80 -25.97 1.49
CA ARG A 23 -7.22 -24.67 1.12
C ARG A 23 -7.69 -24.21 -0.25
N TYR A 24 -8.51 -23.17 -0.28
CA TYR A 24 -8.84 -22.47 -1.52
C TYR A 24 -7.65 -21.58 -1.88
N TRP A 25 -6.77 -22.05 -2.76
CA TRP A 25 -5.68 -21.25 -3.30
C TRP A 25 -6.20 -20.52 -4.53
N ILE A 26 -6.59 -19.26 -4.35
CA ILE A 26 -6.93 -18.41 -5.48
C ILE A 26 -5.61 -17.97 -6.13
N SER A 27 -5.26 -18.59 -7.25
CA SER A 27 -4.15 -18.14 -8.10
C SER A 27 -4.67 -17.07 -9.07
N VAL A 28 -4.52 -15.79 -8.71
CA VAL A 28 -4.85 -14.70 -9.63
C VAL A 28 -3.64 -14.44 -10.54
N PRO A 29 -3.75 -14.68 -11.87
CA PRO A 29 -2.69 -14.30 -12.78
C PRO A 29 -2.46 -12.79 -12.68
N ASN A 30 -1.20 -12.36 -12.76
CA ASN A 30 -0.82 -10.94 -12.72
C ASN A 30 -0.94 -10.22 -11.36
N VAL A 31 -1.18 -10.93 -10.25
CA VAL A 31 -1.23 -10.35 -8.90
C VAL A 31 0.03 -9.56 -8.52
N GLY A 32 1.20 -9.99 -9.00
CA GLY A 32 2.47 -9.31 -8.72
C GLY A 32 2.52 -7.88 -9.27
N ILE A 33 1.97 -7.63 -10.46
CA ILE A 33 1.92 -6.27 -11.03
C ILE A 33 0.96 -5.38 -10.23
N PHE A 34 -0.17 -5.95 -9.79
CA PHE A 34 -1.12 -5.27 -8.92
C PHE A 34 -0.49 -4.88 -7.57
N VAL A 35 0.15 -5.82 -6.87
CA VAL A 35 0.82 -5.54 -5.60
C VAL A 35 1.94 -4.50 -5.77
N LYS A 36 2.68 -4.55 -6.88
CA LYS A 36 3.71 -3.56 -7.19
C LYS A 36 3.12 -2.16 -7.41
N SER A 37 1.99 -2.04 -8.09
CA SER A 37 1.32 -0.75 -8.30
C SER A 37 0.77 -0.18 -7.00
N LEU A 38 0.22 -1.01 -6.11
CA LEU A 38 -0.20 -0.63 -4.75
C LEU A 38 0.97 -0.08 -3.92
N ASN A 39 2.06 -0.83 -3.84
CA ASN A 39 3.23 -0.42 -3.08
C ASN A 39 3.86 0.88 -3.62
N THR A 40 3.84 1.07 -4.93
CA THR A 40 4.33 2.29 -5.57
C THR A 40 3.42 3.48 -5.23
N GLY A 41 2.10 3.28 -5.28
CA GLY A 41 1.11 4.28 -4.89
C GLY A 41 1.30 4.74 -3.45
N ARG A 42 1.44 3.80 -2.50
CA ARG A 42 1.61 4.10 -1.06
C ARG A 42 2.88 4.92 -0.78
N LYS A 43 4.02 4.53 -1.36
CA LYS A 43 5.28 5.29 -1.24
C LYS A 43 5.13 6.72 -1.76
N ARG A 44 4.37 6.90 -2.85
CA ARG A 44 4.14 8.21 -3.43
C ARG A 44 3.21 9.07 -2.59
N LEU A 45 2.12 8.50 -2.05
CA LEU A 45 1.22 9.19 -1.12
C LEU A 45 1.98 9.69 0.11
N LEU A 46 2.80 8.83 0.73
CA LEU A 46 3.68 9.20 1.82
C LEU A 46 4.62 10.36 1.43
N GLY A 47 5.23 10.30 0.24
CA GLY A 47 6.09 11.37 -0.26
C GLY A 47 5.37 12.67 -0.59
N ILE A 48 4.09 12.65 -0.96
CA ILE A 48 3.27 13.85 -1.18
C ILE A 48 2.99 14.52 0.16
N VAL A 49 2.51 13.75 1.14
CA VAL A 49 2.11 14.29 2.44
C VAL A 49 3.32 14.74 3.26
N ARG A 50 4.45 14.01 3.22
CA ARG A 50 5.72 14.42 3.87
C ARG A 50 6.30 15.71 3.34
N ARG A 51 6.05 16.06 2.08
CA ARG A 51 6.54 17.32 1.48
C ARG A 51 5.72 18.54 1.92
N ARG A 52 4.57 18.36 2.55
CA ARG A 52 3.74 19.46 3.04
C ARG A 52 4.22 19.88 4.43
N LYS A 53 4.24 21.20 4.68
CA LYS A 53 4.73 21.80 5.93
C LYS A 53 4.08 21.25 7.20
N ARG A 54 2.82 20.80 7.12
CA ARG A 54 2.05 20.31 8.28
C ARG A 54 1.91 18.79 8.34
N GLY A 55 2.39 18.04 7.32
CA GLY A 55 2.20 16.58 7.27
C GLY A 55 0.73 16.13 7.21
N GLU A 56 -0.17 17.04 6.84
CA GLU A 56 -1.61 16.83 6.74
C GLU A 56 -2.15 17.47 5.45
N MET A 57 -3.20 16.87 4.88
CA MET A 57 -3.77 17.28 3.60
C MET A 57 -5.26 16.92 3.51
N LEU A 58 -6.07 17.82 2.96
CA LEU A 58 -7.49 17.57 2.69
C LEU A 58 -7.64 16.44 1.67
N GLN A 59 -8.65 15.58 1.88
CA GLN A 59 -8.94 14.47 0.98
C GLN A 59 -9.19 14.93 -0.46
N TRP A 60 -9.95 16.00 -0.65
CA TRP A 60 -10.25 16.56 -1.99
C TRP A 60 -9.01 17.02 -2.73
N ASP A 61 -8.04 17.60 -2.01
CA ASP A 61 -6.78 18.01 -2.64
C ASP A 61 -5.92 16.81 -3.01
N LEU A 62 -6.00 15.73 -2.22
CA LEU A 62 -5.30 14.49 -2.52
C LEU A 62 -5.90 13.79 -3.74
N GLU A 63 -7.22 13.78 -3.88
CA GLU A 63 -7.94 13.21 -5.02
C GLU A 63 -7.62 13.91 -6.35
N LYS A 64 -7.35 15.23 -6.32
CA LYS A 64 -6.89 15.99 -7.49
C LYS A 64 -5.47 15.63 -7.92
N VAL A 65 -4.64 15.11 -7.02
CA VAL A 65 -3.27 14.71 -7.35
C VAL A 65 -3.27 13.39 -8.10
N LYS A 66 -2.91 13.43 -9.38
CA LYS A 66 -2.71 12.22 -10.17
C LYS A 66 -1.41 11.52 -9.76
N LEU A 67 -1.50 10.23 -9.42
CA LEU A 67 -0.31 9.41 -9.25
C LEU A 67 0.18 8.94 -10.63
N PRO A 68 1.42 9.27 -11.02
CA PRO A 68 2.00 8.70 -12.22
C PRO A 68 2.30 7.20 -11.98
N LYS A 69 1.99 6.35 -12.98
CA LYS A 69 2.33 4.92 -13.03
C LYS A 69 1.50 3.98 -12.13
N THR A 70 0.28 4.36 -11.75
CA THR A 70 -0.65 3.44 -11.09
C THR A 70 -1.74 2.98 -12.06
N THR A 71 -1.98 1.67 -12.10
CA THR A 71 -3.10 1.08 -12.87
C THR A 71 -4.45 1.39 -12.22
N LEU A 72 -4.44 1.70 -10.92
CA LEU A 72 -5.62 1.97 -10.11
C LEU A 72 -5.75 3.48 -9.86
N GLY A 73 -7.00 3.92 -9.71
CA GLY A 73 -7.32 5.31 -9.44
C GLY A 73 -6.89 5.76 -8.04
N MET A 74 -6.70 7.07 -7.88
CA MET A 74 -6.39 7.71 -6.59
C MET A 74 -7.31 7.30 -5.42
N PRO A 75 -8.66 7.25 -5.57
CA PRO A 75 -9.53 6.84 -4.45
C PRO A 75 -9.27 5.40 -3.97
N PHE A 76 -8.74 4.52 -4.81
CA PHE A 76 -8.37 3.17 -4.40
C PHE A 76 -7.16 3.19 -3.46
N HIS A 77 -6.10 3.90 -3.85
CA HIS A 77 -4.90 4.02 -3.03
C HIS A 77 -5.17 4.76 -1.73
N LEU A 78 -6.09 5.73 -1.73
CA LEU A 78 -6.49 6.43 -0.52
C LEU A 78 -7.18 5.47 0.47
N ARG A 79 -8.16 4.70 0.01
CA ARG A 79 -8.85 3.70 0.85
C ARG A 79 -7.90 2.62 1.38
N ASP A 80 -6.98 2.15 0.56
CA ASP A 80 -5.92 1.22 0.99
C ASP A 80 -5.00 1.85 2.07
N ALA A 81 -4.66 3.13 1.91
CA ALA A 81 -3.78 3.82 2.84
C ALA A 81 -4.48 4.14 4.20
N LEU A 82 -5.78 4.41 4.16
CA LEU A 82 -6.64 4.49 5.35
C LEU A 82 -6.76 3.12 6.04
N GLY A 83 -7.09 2.07 5.28
CA GLY A 83 -7.23 0.71 5.81
C GLY A 83 -5.93 0.12 6.36
N SER A 84 -4.77 0.58 5.88
CA SER A 84 -3.46 0.17 6.42
C SER A 84 -3.02 0.96 7.66
N GLY A 85 -3.81 1.94 8.13
CA GLY A 85 -3.49 2.76 9.30
C GLY A 85 -2.29 3.70 9.10
N VAL A 86 -1.90 3.96 7.85
CA VAL A 86 -0.80 4.87 7.53
C VAL A 86 -1.24 6.34 7.65
N PHE A 87 -2.53 6.58 7.39
CA PHE A 87 -3.15 7.88 7.54
C PHE A 87 -4.33 7.79 8.49
N GLU A 88 -4.48 8.82 9.32
CA GLU A 88 -5.65 9.06 10.14
C GLU A 88 -6.54 10.08 9.43
N GLN A 89 -7.84 9.82 9.41
CA GLN A 89 -8.83 10.74 8.87
C GLN A 89 -9.48 11.50 10.03
N ILE A 90 -9.40 12.82 9.99
CA ILE A 90 -10.00 13.74 10.96
C ILE A 90 -11.10 14.51 10.22
N GLU A 91 -12.32 14.45 10.74
CA GLU A 91 -13.41 15.26 10.21
C GLU A 91 -13.22 16.72 10.64
N THR A 92 -13.11 17.62 9.67
CA THR A 92 -13.05 19.05 9.92
C THR A 92 -14.21 19.75 9.24
N THR A 93 -14.51 20.99 9.63
CA THR A 93 -15.63 21.79 9.11
C THR A 93 -15.59 21.96 7.58
N CYS A 94 -14.39 21.87 6.97
CA CYS A 94 -14.17 21.98 5.53
C CYS A 94 -14.09 20.63 4.81
N GLY A 95 -14.31 19.51 5.52
CA GLY A 95 -14.23 18.15 5.01
C GLY A 95 -13.16 17.29 5.70
N PRO A 96 -13.00 16.04 5.25
CA PRO A 96 -12.07 15.10 5.85
C PRO A 96 -10.60 15.47 5.55
N LEU A 97 -9.81 15.57 6.62
CA LEU A 97 -8.40 15.87 6.60
C LEU A 97 -7.60 14.61 6.92
N LEU A 98 -6.62 14.30 6.07
CA LEU A 98 -5.74 13.15 6.21
C LEU A 98 -4.44 13.60 6.89
N ARG A 99 -4.13 13.02 8.03
CA ARG A 99 -2.89 13.21 8.76
C ARG A 99 -2.03 11.95 8.68
N LEU A 100 -0.71 12.11 8.58
CA LEU A 100 0.19 10.98 8.73
C LEU A 100 0.10 10.43 10.16
N ALA A 101 -0.23 9.15 10.30
CA ALA A 101 -0.18 8.48 11.59
C ALA A 101 1.28 8.41 12.03
N ASN A 102 1.66 9.17 13.06
CA ASN A 102 2.91 8.90 13.76
C ASN A 102 2.64 7.66 14.59
N LYS A 103 3.24 6.52 14.23
CA LYS A 103 3.21 5.32 15.08
C LYS A 103 3.65 5.71 16.50
N LYS A 104 2.68 5.85 17.39
CA LYS A 104 2.82 5.69 18.83
C LYS A 104 1.97 4.47 19.18
N GLN A 105 2.68 3.38 19.49
CA GLN A 105 2.32 2.20 20.28
C GLN A 105 0.90 1.60 20.14
N SER A 106 0.85 0.38 19.62
CA SER A 106 -0.10 -0.66 20.06
C SER A 106 0.70 -1.89 20.50
N GLU A 107 1.67 -1.67 21.40
CA GLU A 107 1.92 -2.58 22.51
C GLU A 107 1.03 -2.05 23.62
N ASP A 108 0.02 -2.84 24.02
CA ASP A 108 -0.81 -2.75 25.23
C ASP A 108 -2.22 -3.28 24.91
N MET A 109 -2.31 -4.61 24.76
CA MET A 109 -3.20 -5.44 25.58
C MET A 109 -2.82 -6.92 25.48
#